data_AF-A0A6C0GL00-F1
#
_entry.id   AF-A0A6C0GL00-F1
#
_cell.length_a   1.000
_cell.length_b   1.000
_cell.length_c   1.000
_cell.angle_alpha   90.00
_cell.angle_beta   90.00
_cell.angle_gamma   90.00
#
_symmetry.space_group_name_H-M   'P 1'
#
loop_
_entity.id
_entity.type
_entity.pdbx_description
1 polymer ?
#
loop_
_entity_poly.entity_id
_entity_poly.type
_entity_poly.pdbx_seq_one_letter_code
_entity_poly.pdbx_strand_id
1 'polypeptide(L)'
;MKTLLVLIMLDKIQATFTNLFTKLERETTLDRAASGRKIAIANNVKFGRPKGEVKSCEKFLSENKRMQQLLKEEYSIRNNSKIVGCSDKTVQKVKRLMINSQLLFKL
;
A
#
# COMPACT_ATOMS: atom_id res chain seq x y z
N MET A 1 -30.57 -38.05 21.97
CA MET A 1 -29.73 -36.99 22.58
C MET A 1 -28.23 -37.29 22.53
N LYS A 2 -27.73 -38.45 23.01
CA LYS A 2 -26.29 -38.77 23.00
C LYS A 2 -25.65 -38.77 21.60
N THR A 3 -26.32 -39.31 20.59
CA THR A 3 -25.84 -39.33 19.19
C THR A 3 -25.70 -37.94 18.58
N LEU A 4 -26.67 -37.05 18.83
CA LEU A 4 -26.63 -35.66 18.37
C LEU A 4 -25.47 -34.88 19.02
N LEU A 5 -25.21 -35.12 20.31
CA LEU A 5 -24.10 -34.50 21.03
C LEU A 5 -22.74 -34.92 20.45
N VAL A 6 -22.60 -36.21 20.09
CA VAL A 6 -21.37 -36.74 19.46
C VAL A 6 -21.14 -36.11 18.09
N LEU A 7 -22.19 -35.93 17.29
CA LEU A 7 -22.09 -35.27 15.97
C LEU A 7 -21.60 -33.82 16.11
N ILE A 8 -22.18 -33.06 17.04
CA ILE A 8 -21.78 -31.66 17.31
C ILE A 8 -20.33 -31.59 17.82
N MET A 9 -19.88 -32.58 18.60
CA MET A 9 -18.49 -32.67 19.04
C MET A 9 -17.55 -32.96 17.87
N LEU A 10 -17.90 -33.89 16.98
CA LEU A 10 -17.11 -34.23 15.80
C LEU A 10 -16.93 -33.02 14.87
N ASP A 11 -18.00 -32.27 14.61
CA ASP A 11 -17.94 -31.07 13.77
C ASP A 11 -17.03 -29.99 14.37
N LYS A 12 -17.12 -29.78 15.69
CA LYS A 12 -16.22 -28.84 16.40
C LYS A 12 -14.77 -29.28 16.31
N ILE A 13 -14.51 -30.56 16.50
CA ILE A 13 -13.17 -31.13 16.40
C ILE A 13 -12.63 -30.91 14.98
N GLN A 14 -13.41 -31.22 13.95
CA GLN A 14 -13.01 -31.01 12.56
C GLN A 14 -12.66 -29.55 12.27
N ALA A 15 -13.47 -28.60 12.73
CA ALA A 15 -13.20 -27.18 12.59
C ALA A 15 -11.93 -26.73 13.34
N THR A 16 -11.65 -27.29 14.51
CA THR A 16 -10.40 -26.97 15.25
C THR A 16 -9.16 -27.51 14.55
N PHE A 17 -9.24 -28.72 13.98
CA PHE A 17 -8.12 -29.32 13.26
C PHE A 17 -7.78 -28.53 12.00
N THR A 18 -8.77 -28.21 11.16
CA THR A 18 -8.51 -27.42 9.94
C THR A 18 -7.88 -26.08 10.26
N ASN A 19 -8.38 -25.38 11.28
CA ASN A 19 -7.78 -24.13 11.76
C ASN A 19 -6.34 -24.30 12.24
N LEU A 20 -6.00 -25.40 12.92
CA LEU A 20 -4.64 -25.67 13.36
C LEU A 20 -3.71 -25.91 12.16
N PHE A 21 -4.12 -26.72 11.19
CA PHE A 21 -3.33 -26.98 9.98
C PHE A 21 -3.08 -25.71 9.17
N THR A 22 -4.11 -24.88 8.95
CA THR A 22 -3.94 -23.61 8.23
C THR A 22 -2.97 -22.67 8.96
N LYS A 23 -2.96 -22.66 10.29
CA LYS A 23 -1.99 -21.88 11.07
C LYS A 23 -0.57 -22.39 10.87
N LEU A 24 -0.35 -23.71 10.97
CA LEU A 24 0.96 -24.32 10.81
C LEU A 24 1.54 -24.11 9.40
N GLU A 25 0.71 -24.25 8.36
CA GLU A 25 1.12 -23.98 6.97
C GLU A 25 1.52 -22.50 6.78
N ARG A 26 0.74 -21.59 7.36
CA ARG A 26 1.04 -20.16 7.35
C ARG A 26 2.33 -19.84 8.09
N GLU A 27 2.53 -20.41 9.28
CA GLU A 27 3.75 -20.23 10.08
C GLU A 27 4.98 -20.73 9.31
N THR A 28 4.91 -21.92 8.72
CA THR A 28 6.00 -22.48 7.89
C THR A 28 6.36 -21.54 6.74
N THR A 29 5.35 -20.95 6.09
CA THR A 29 5.56 -19.98 4.99
C THR A 29 6.23 -18.70 5.49
N LEU A 30 5.78 -18.18 6.64
CA LEU A 30 6.34 -16.98 7.25
C LEU A 30 7.79 -17.20 7.71
N ASP A 31 8.09 -18.36 8.29
CA ASP A 31 9.44 -18.70 8.75
C ASP A 31 10.43 -18.78 7.59
N ARG A 32 10.01 -19.37 6.46
CA ARG A 32 10.81 -19.40 5.23
C ARG A 32 11.03 -18.00 4.65
N ALA A 33 10.00 -17.16 4.62
CA ALA A 33 10.14 -15.80 4.15
C ALA A 33 11.05 -14.97 5.08
N ALA A 34 10.93 -15.15 6.40
CA ALA A 34 11.74 -14.48 7.41
C ALA A 34 13.21 -14.91 7.33
N SER A 35 13.49 -16.20 7.16
CA SER A 35 14.86 -16.70 6.99
C SER A 35 15.50 -16.17 5.71
N GLY A 36 14.77 -16.20 4.59
CA GLY A 36 15.23 -15.60 3.33
C GLY A 36 15.49 -14.09 3.46
N ARG A 37 14.62 -13.37 4.18
CA ARG A 37 14.81 -11.94 4.46
C ARG A 37 16.08 -11.68 5.28
N LYS A 38 16.36 -12.50 6.30
CA LYS A 38 17.59 -12.39 7.11
C LYS A 38 18.84 -12.56 6.24
N ILE A 39 18.85 -13.55 5.35
CA ILE A 39 19.96 -13.78 4.41
C ILE A 39 20.15 -12.58 3.48
N ALA A 40 19.06 -12.05 2.92
CA ALA A 40 19.13 -10.89 2.03
C ALA A 40 19.66 -9.63 2.74
N ILE A 41 19.26 -9.39 3.98
CA ILE A 41 19.79 -8.29 4.80
C ILE A 41 21.30 -8.50 5.07
N ALA A 42 21.71 -9.73 5.40
CA ALA A 42 23.13 -10.07 5.59
C ALA A 42 23.96 -9.82 4.31
N ASN A 43 23.36 -10.04 3.14
CA ASN A 43 23.93 -9.73 1.82
C ASN A 43 23.81 -8.24 1.45
N ASN A 44 23.48 -7.35 2.39
CA ASN A 44 23.32 -5.90 2.20
C ASN A 44 22.26 -5.50 1.16
N VAL A 45 21.26 -6.35 0.90
CA VAL A 45 20.12 -6.01 0.03
C VAL A 45 19.25 -4.96 0.74
N LYS A 46 19.07 -3.80 0.10
CA LYS A 46 18.22 -2.71 0.62
C LYS A 46 16.78 -2.93 0.19
N PHE A 47 15.88 -3.06 1.17
CA PHE A 47 14.45 -3.19 0.95
C PHE A 47 13.73 -1.85 1.03
N GLY A 48 12.57 -1.77 0.37
CA GLY A 48 11.72 -0.57 0.36
C GLY A 48 12.14 0.45 -0.68
N ARG A 49 11.71 1.69 -0.50
CA ARG A 49 12.05 2.78 -1.43
C ARG A 49 13.55 3.11 -1.32
N PRO A 50 14.29 3.19 -2.43
CA PRO A 50 15.70 3.57 -2.40
C PRO A 50 15.88 4.94 -1.72
N LYS A 51 16.86 5.00 -0.81
CA LYS A 51 17.20 6.22 -0.08
C LYS A 51 17.72 7.27 -1.06
N GLY A 52 17.19 8.49 -0.97
CA GLY A 52 17.58 9.60 -1.85
C GLY A 52 16.84 9.66 -3.19
N GLU A 53 16.08 8.62 -3.58
CA GLU A 53 15.28 8.68 -4.80
C GLU A 53 13.97 9.44 -4.56
N VAL A 54 14.07 10.76 -4.67
CA VAL A 54 12.92 11.64 -4.82
C VAL A 54 12.59 11.67 -6.30
N LYS A 55 11.36 11.30 -6.68
CA LYS A 55 10.87 11.50 -8.05
C LYS A 55 11.08 12.97 -8.39
N SER A 56 11.70 13.26 -9.54
CA SER A 56 11.86 14.64 -10.01
C SER A 56 10.49 15.32 -10.07
N CYS A 57 10.46 16.63 -9.83
CA CYS A 57 9.21 17.41 -9.83
C CYS A 57 8.46 17.24 -11.15
N GLU A 58 9.18 17.24 -12.27
CA GLU A 58 8.65 17.03 -13.62
C GLU A 58 8.03 15.64 -13.80
N LYS A 59 8.73 14.58 -13.37
CA LYS A 59 8.23 13.20 -13.45
C LYS A 59 6.99 13.02 -12.57
N PHE A 60 6.99 13.64 -11.40
CA PHE A 60 5.84 13.58 -10.50
C PHE A 60 4.62 14.31 -11.09
N LEU A 61 4.82 15.46 -11.73
CA LEU A 61 3.75 16.17 -12.43
C LEU A 61 3.26 15.36 -13.65
N SER A 62 4.15 14.83 -14.48
CA SER A 62 3.79 14.09 -15.70
C SER A 62 3.02 12.80 -15.43
N GLU A 63 3.23 12.15 -14.29
CA GLU A 63 2.42 11.01 -13.83
C GLU A 63 1.02 11.43 -13.36
N ASN A 64 0.85 12.66 -12.86
CA ASN A 64 -0.37 13.15 -12.23
C ASN A 64 -1.13 14.20 -13.08
N LYS A 65 -1.15 14.03 -14.41
CA LYS A 65 -1.79 15.00 -15.35
C LYS A 65 -3.26 15.26 -15.05
N ARG A 66 -4.01 14.24 -14.65
CA ARG A 66 -5.44 14.36 -14.34
C ARG A 66 -5.69 15.31 -13.15
N MET A 67 -4.85 15.22 -12.11
CA MET A 67 -4.93 16.15 -10.98
C MET A 67 -4.64 17.59 -11.40
N GLN A 68 -3.68 17.78 -12.33
CA GLN A 68 -3.35 19.11 -12.85
C GLN A 68 -4.51 19.73 -13.63
N GLN A 69 -5.20 18.95 -14.47
CA GLN A 69 -6.37 19.41 -15.23
C GLN A 69 -7.47 19.87 -14.28
N LEU A 70 -7.85 19.04 -13.32
CA LEU A 70 -8.87 19.37 -12.32
C LEU A 70 -8.48 20.59 -11.46
N LEU A 71 -7.19 20.79 -11.16
CA LEU A 71 -6.74 22.00 -10.46
C LEU A 71 -6.81 23.26 -11.33
N LYS A 72 -6.64 23.14 -12.66
CA LYS A 72 -6.82 24.25 -13.61
C LYS A 72 -8.30 24.59 -13.80
N GLU A 73 -9.19 23.61 -13.69
CA GLU A 73 -10.65 23.76 -13.70
C GLU A 73 -11.21 24.21 -12.33
N GLU A 74 -10.35 24.69 -11.41
CA GLU A 74 -10.71 25.24 -10.09
C GLU A 74 -11.39 24.26 -9.12
N TYR A 75 -11.29 22.95 -9.34
CA TYR A 75 -11.80 21.99 -8.36
C TYR A 75 -11.04 22.10 -7.03
N SER A 76 -11.80 22.03 -5.93
CA SER A 76 -11.22 21.99 -4.60
C SER A 76 -10.32 20.75 -4.41
N ILE A 77 -9.31 20.87 -3.55
CA ILE A 77 -8.36 19.78 -3.24
C ILE A 77 -9.11 18.50 -2.84
N ARG A 78 -10.14 18.64 -2.01
CA ARG A 78 -10.97 17.52 -1.52
C ARG A 78 -11.75 16.87 -2.65
N ASN A 79 -12.36 17.66 -3.55
CA ASN A 79 -13.13 17.11 -4.67
C ASN A 79 -12.20 16.38 -5.66
N ASN A 80 -11.06 16.97 -5.98
CA ASN A 80 -10.05 16.36 -6.83
C ASN A 80 -9.54 15.04 -6.21
N SER A 81 -9.26 15.02 -4.91
CA SER A 81 -8.84 13.82 -4.18
C SER A 81 -9.87 12.69 -4.28
N LYS A 82 -11.17 13.01 -4.14
CA LYS A 82 -12.28 12.06 -4.28
C LYS A 82 -12.40 11.52 -5.70
N ILE A 83 -12.30 12.37 -6.72
CA ILE A 83 -12.44 11.99 -8.13
C ILE A 83 -11.30 11.06 -8.58
N VAL A 84 -10.07 11.35 -8.14
CA VAL A 84 -8.87 10.60 -8.55
C VAL A 84 -8.59 9.41 -7.62
N GLY A 85 -9.21 9.34 -6.44
CA GLY A 85 -8.99 8.26 -5.47
C GLY A 85 -7.61 8.32 -4.81
N CYS A 86 -7.03 9.51 -4.68
CA CYS A 86 -5.73 9.74 -4.08
C CYS A 86 -5.85 10.42 -2.71
N SER A 87 -4.73 10.59 -2.01
CA SER A 87 -4.69 11.36 -0.75
C SER A 87 -4.69 12.87 -1.00
N ASP A 88 -5.32 13.63 -0.10
CA ASP A 88 -5.32 15.10 -0.16
C ASP A 88 -3.89 15.66 -0.18
N LYS A 89 -2.95 15.01 0.51
CA LYS A 89 -1.53 15.39 0.55
C LYS A 89 -0.87 15.30 -0.82
N THR A 90 -1.24 14.29 -1.62
CA THR A 90 -0.75 14.11 -2.99
C THR A 90 -1.22 15.27 -3.87
N VAL A 91 -2.52 15.61 -3.80
CA VAL A 91 -3.11 16.73 -4.55
C VAL A 91 -2.49 18.07 -4.12
N GLN A 92 -2.29 18.28 -2.82
CA GLN A 92 -1.60 19.46 -2.29
C GLN A 92 -0.16 19.56 -2.78
N LYS A 93 0.55 18.44 -2.90
CA LYS A 93 1.91 18.41 -3.44
C LYS A 93 1.91 18.81 -4.92
N VAL A 94 0.98 18.28 -5.72
CA VAL A 94 0.82 18.67 -7.14
C VAL A 94 0.57 20.17 -7.25
N LYS A 95 -0.38 20.71 -6.47
CA LYS A 95 -0.71 22.15 -6.47
C LYS A 95 0.52 23.02 -6.15
N ARG A 96 1.29 22.65 -5.11
CA ARG A 96 2.52 23.37 -4.72
C ARG A 96 3.58 23.33 -5.83
N LEU A 97 3.76 22.17 -6.46
CA LEU A 97 4.72 22.02 -7.55
C LEU A 97 4.34 22.85 -8.77
N MET A 98 3.05 22.92 -9.12
CA MET A 98 2.57 23.76 -10.23
C MET A 98 2.88 25.25 -10.00
N ILE A 99 2.63 25.75 -8.78
CA ILE A 99 2.91 27.15 -8.41
C ILE A 99 4.42 27.43 -8.45
N ASN A 100 5.22 26.55 -7.86
CA ASN A 100 6.68 26.70 -7.82
C ASN A 100 7.29 26.67 -9.22
N SER A 101 6.82 25.79 -10.11
CA SER A 101 7.23 25.78 -11.51
C SER A 101 6.88 27.08 -12.22
N GLN A 102 5.69 27.66 -11.98
CA GLN A 102 5.28 28.93 -12.60
C GLN A 102 6.08 30.14 -12.09
N LEU A 103 6.49 30.14 -10.81
CA LEU A 103 7.34 31.18 -10.23
C LEU A 103 8.76 31.16 -10.81
N LEU A 104 9.29 29.97 -11.15
CA LEU A 104 10.60 29.82 -11.78
C LEU A 104 10.69 30.38 -13.21
N PHE A 105 9.58 30.48 -13.93
CA PHE A 105 9.53 31.11 -15.27
C PHE A 105 9.31 32.63 -15.24
N LYS A 106 9.14 33.22 -14.05
CA LYS A 106 8.90 34.67 -13.85
C LYS A 106 10.15 35.44 -13.35
N LEU A 107 11.27 34.75 -13.13
CA LEU A 107 12.59 35.33 -12.84
C LEU A 107 13.44 35.31 -14.11
#